data_AF-A0A9E3P1E2-F1
#
_entry.id   AF-A0A9E3P1E2-F1
#
_cell.length_a   1.000
_cell.length_b   1.000
_cell.length_c   1.000
_cell.angle_alpha   90.00
_cell.angle_beta   90.00
_cell.angle_gamma   90.00
#
_symmetry.space_group_name_H-M   'P 1'
#
loop_
_entity.id
_entity.type
_entity.pdbx_description
1 polymer ?
#
loop_
_entity_poly.entity_id
_entity_poly.type
_entity_poly.pdbx_seq_one_letter_code
_entity_poly.pdbx_strand_id
1 'polypeptide(L)'
;MKHANYRMLMAFGALGLVACQSQAPATSATTPRSAQWSPAVRAPIPGLSIDVGLSSVALEVRQRRALETIHAQLDAATEPVRRTERQLMGSLADAAAANKVDVEALRAQVRAIMTVAAQSGQRVERALDELHAMLTPEQRALVRGRYSQRWASAPTTAEWAPRLGNVLEPLGASREQIESARARLQAARPAPPLTEEDHAHHRVMMNAFHGDTFDAHALGVGDAYVRATLAAAEQTIAVVAAVVPDLTTEQRLRFAQMLRGMTTRSM
;
A
#
# COMPACT_ATOMS: atom_id res chain seq x y z
N MET A 1 9.59 -12.05 15.46
CA MET A 1 8.79 -12.07 14.21
C MET A 1 8.44 -10.62 13.86
N LYS A 2 9.16 -10.02 12.90
CA LYS A 2 9.01 -8.62 12.51
C LYS A 2 8.12 -8.57 11.26
N HIS A 3 6.84 -8.26 11.41
CA HIS A 3 5.94 -8.05 10.28
C HIS A 3 5.84 -6.56 9.98
N ALA A 4 6.63 -6.08 9.03
CA ALA A 4 6.38 -4.82 8.36
C ALA A 4 5.77 -5.17 6.98
N ASN A 5 4.78 -4.39 6.54
CA ASN A 5 4.02 -4.61 5.30
C ASN A 5 4.13 -3.34 4.45
N TYR A 6 4.66 -3.53 3.24
CA TYR A 6 5.61 -2.68 2.53
C TYR A 6 5.19 -2.53 1.05
N ARG A 7 4.10 -1.88 0.65
CA ARG A 7 3.69 -2.00 -0.77
C ARG A 7 4.47 -1.16 -1.78
N MET A 8 5.02 -0.02 -1.39
CA MET A 8 5.99 0.70 -2.25
C MET A 8 7.44 0.40 -1.84
N LEU A 9 7.61 -0.53 -0.89
CA LEU A 9 8.85 -0.78 -0.16
C LEU A 9 9.22 -2.30 -0.26
N MET A 10 8.41 -3.10 -0.96
CA MET A 10 8.67 -4.48 -1.42
C MET A 10 8.75 -4.56 -2.94
N ALA A 11 9.61 -3.74 -3.54
CA ALA A 11 10.29 -4.17 -4.75
C ALA A 11 11.73 -4.62 -4.49
N PHE A 12 12.27 -4.33 -3.30
CA PHE A 12 13.72 -4.31 -3.09
C PHE A 12 14.28 -5.19 -1.97
N GLY A 13 13.48 -5.94 -1.21
CA GLY A 13 14.03 -6.69 -0.08
C GLY A 13 13.36 -8.03 0.17
N ALA A 14 13.85 -9.10 -0.46
CA ALA A 14 13.79 -10.47 0.09
C ALA A 14 14.62 -11.45 -0.76
N LEU A 15 15.91 -11.60 -0.44
CA LEU A 15 16.71 -12.79 -0.74
C LEU A 15 17.25 -13.31 0.61
N GLY A 16 16.85 -14.50 1.03
CA GLY A 16 17.33 -15.09 2.29
C GLY A 16 16.64 -16.40 2.72
N LEU A 17 17.22 -17.52 2.27
CA LEU A 17 17.29 -18.90 2.81
C LEU A 17 16.33 -19.33 3.94
N VAL A 18 15.56 -20.39 3.66
CA VAL A 18 14.76 -21.19 4.61
C VAL A 18 15.58 -22.40 5.08
N ALA A 19 15.73 -22.57 6.40
CA ALA A 19 16.21 -23.80 7.03
C ALA A 19 15.03 -24.54 7.69
N CYS A 20 14.86 -25.82 7.36
CA CYS A 20 13.88 -26.71 7.96
C CYS A 20 14.32 -27.11 9.39
N GLN A 21 13.43 -26.98 10.37
CA GLN A 21 13.54 -27.73 11.62
C GLN A 21 12.27 -28.55 11.85
N SER A 22 12.48 -29.86 12.01
CA SER A 22 11.47 -30.85 12.32
C SER A 22 11.27 -30.93 13.84
N GLN A 23 10.03 -30.94 14.31
CA GLN A 23 9.69 -31.25 15.70
C GLN A 23 8.57 -32.27 15.80
N ALA A 24 8.77 -33.24 16.68
CA ALA A 24 7.93 -34.41 16.95
C ALA A 24 6.72 -34.06 17.86
N PRO A 25 5.67 -34.92 17.93
CA PRO A 25 4.38 -34.54 18.48
C PRO A 25 4.28 -34.79 19.99
N ALA A 26 3.58 -33.90 20.69
CA ALA A 26 3.07 -34.13 22.04
C ALA A 26 1.53 -34.16 22.03
N THR A 27 0.99 -35.17 22.72
CA THR A 27 -0.42 -35.56 22.78
C THR A 27 -1.26 -34.59 23.62
N SER A 28 -2.52 -34.41 23.22
CA SER A 28 -3.37 -33.23 23.47
C SER A 28 -4.33 -33.36 24.67
N ALA A 29 -4.66 -32.21 25.27
CA ALA A 29 -5.98 -31.95 25.86
C ALA A 29 -6.71 -30.94 24.94
N THR A 30 -7.86 -31.34 24.39
CA THR A 30 -8.59 -30.58 23.35
C THR A 30 -9.56 -29.58 23.99
N THR A 31 -9.07 -28.37 24.25
CA THR A 31 -9.94 -27.17 24.21
C THR A 31 -10.24 -26.87 22.74
N PRO A 32 -11.48 -26.51 22.34
CA PRO A 32 -11.75 -26.09 20.97
C PRO A 32 -10.93 -24.84 20.68
N ARG A 33 -9.79 -25.05 20.00
CA ARG A 33 -8.92 -24.00 19.50
C ARG A 33 -9.74 -23.25 18.46
N SER A 34 -10.17 -22.04 18.79
CA SER A 34 -10.67 -21.10 17.79
C SER A 34 -9.64 -21.06 16.67
N ALA A 35 -10.03 -21.57 15.49
CA ALA A 35 -9.14 -21.63 14.34
C ALA A 35 -8.70 -20.21 14.05
N GLN A 36 -7.42 -19.93 14.34
CA GLN A 36 -6.84 -18.62 14.11
C GLN A 36 -6.91 -18.38 12.61
N TRP A 37 -7.68 -17.36 12.21
CA TRP A 37 -7.77 -16.95 10.82
C TRP A 37 -6.37 -16.54 10.36
N SER A 38 -5.78 -17.31 9.45
CA SER A 38 -4.59 -16.90 8.73
C SER A 38 -5.05 -16.14 7.50
N PRO A 39 -4.85 -14.82 7.41
CA PRO A 39 -4.95 -14.16 6.12
C PRO A 39 -3.90 -14.82 5.22
N ALA A 40 -4.34 -15.58 4.21
CA ALA A 40 -3.50 -15.80 3.05
C ALA A 40 -2.98 -14.41 2.65
N VAL A 41 -1.65 -14.24 2.54
CA VAL A 41 -0.98 -12.94 2.42
C VAL A 41 -1.58 -12.16 1.26
N ARG A 42 -2.61 -11.36 1.54
CA ARG A 42 -3.27 -10.51 0.57
C ARG A 42 -2.55 -9.20 0.57
N ALA A 43 -2.34 -8.75 -0.64
CA ALA A 43 -2.22 -7.39 -1.05
C ALA A 43 -2.97 -6.37 -0.14
N PRO A 44 -2.33 -5.63 0.81
CA PRO A 44 -3.06 -4.60 1.55
C PRO A 44 -3.55 -3.49 0.63
N ILE A 45 -4.83 -3.16 0.68
CA ILE A 45 -5.40 -2.07 -0.11
C ILE A 45 -4.76 -0.76 0.38
N PRO A 46 -4.26 0.09 -0.52
CA PRO A 46 -3.76 1.41 -0.14
C PRO A 46 -4.82 2.14 0.71
N GLY A 47 -4.45 2.56 1.92
CA GLY A 47 -5.36 3.24 2.85
C GLY A 47 -6.26 2.33 3.70
N LEU A 48 -6.47 1.06 3.35
CA LEU A 48 -7.30 0.11 4.09
C LEU A 48 -6.55 -1.20 4.37
N SER A 49 -5.77 -1.22 5.45
CA SER A 49 -5.20 -2.47 5.97
C SER A 49 -6.17 -3.17 6.92
N ILE A 50 -7.39 -3.48 6.44
CA ILE A 50 -8.45 -4.16 7.22
C ILE A 50 -7.90 -5.44 7.89
N ASP A 51 -7.09 -6.21 7.15
CA ASP A 51 -6.46 -7.45 7.63
C ASP A 51 -5.62 -7.27 8.90
N VAL A 52 -4.96 -6.12 9.05
CA VAL A 52 -4.15 -5.83 10.24
C VAL A 52 -5.04 -5.71 11.46
N GLY A 53 -6.13 -4.95 11.33
CA GLY A 53 -7.12 -4.78 12.38
C GLY A 53 -7.74 -6.12 12.79
N LEU A 54 -8.00 -6.99 11.82
CA LEU A 54 -8.69 -8.27 12.03
C LEU A 54 -7.78 -9.45 12.42
N SER A 55 -6.47 -9.32 12.28
CA SER A 55 -5.49 -10.41 12.49
C SER A 55 -5.54 -11.15 13.83
N SER A 56 -6.18 -10.59 14.87
CA SER A 56 -6.44 -11.29 16.13
C SER A 56 -7.89 -11.23 16.60
N VAL A 57 -8.79 -10.76 15.74
CA VAL A 57 -10.20 -10.70 16.09
C VAL A 57 -10.75 -12.10 15.92
N ALA A 58 -11.30 -12.67 17.00
CA ALA A 58 -12.02 -13.93 16.90
C ALA A 58 -13.33 -13.69 16.15
N LEU A 59 -13.38 -14.12 14.89
CA LEU A 59 -14.57 -14.00 14.04
C LEU A 59 -15.38 -15.28 14.08
N GLU A 60 -16.70 -15.18 14.06
CA GLU A 60 -17.60 -16.33 13.87
C GLU A 60 -17.52 -16.87 12.43
N VAL A 61 -18.04 -18.09 12.20
CA VAL A 61 -18.08 -18.70 10.85
C VAL A 61 -18.79 -17.78 9.84
N ARG A 62 -19.93 -17.21 10.25
CA ARG A 62 -20.71 -16.29 9.41
C ARG A 62 -19.91 -15.02 9.09
N GLN A 63 -19.24 -14.46 10.10
CA GLN A 63 -18.41 -13.27 9.93
C GLN A 63 -17.24 -13.53 8.98
N ARG A 64 -16.55 -14.68 9.09
CA ARG A 64 -15.46 -15.02 8.16
C ARG A 64 -15.93 -15.09 6.70
N ARG A 65 -17.09 -15.69 6.43
CA ARG A 65 -17.66 -15.73 5.07
C ARG A 65 -18.04 -14.34 4.54
N ALA A 66 -18.60 -13.49 5.42
CA ALA A 66 -18.88 -12.10 5.06
C ALA A 66 -17.57 -11.34 4.72
N LEU A 67 -16.53 -11.52 5.54
CA LEU A 67 -15.21 -10.93 5.30
C LEU A 67 -14.58 -11.39 3.99
N GLU A 68 -14.68 -12.68 3.65
CA GLU A 68 -14.21 -13.20 2.35
C GLU A 68 -14.93 -12.52 1.18
N THR A 69 -16.23 -12.26 1.33
CA THR A 69 -17.03 -11.54 0.33
C THR A 69 -16.59 -10.09 0.22
N ILE A 70 -16.43 -9.39 1.35
CA ILE A 70 -15.91 -8.02 1.41
C ILE A 70 -14.53 -7.92 0.73
N HIS A 71 -13.63 -8.87 1.00
CA HIS A 71 -12.32 -8.89 0.33
C HIS A 71 -12.45 -9.10 -1.18
N ALA A 72 -13.27 -10.03 -1.65
CA ALA A 72 -13.47 -10.23 -3.08
C ALA A 72 -14.05 -8.98 -3.76
N GLN A 73 -14.98 -8.29 -3.11
CA GLN A 73 -15.53 -7.02 -3.59
C GLN A 73 -14.47 -5.92 -3.65
N LEU A 74 -13.65 -5.78 -2.60
CA LEU A 74 -12.57 -4.81 -2.56
C LEU A 74 -11.48 -5.10 -3.61
N ASP A 75 -11.12 -6.37 -3.79
CA ASP A 75 -10.18 -6.81 -4.81
C ASP A 75 -10.69 -6.45 -6.21
N ALA A 76 -11.96 -6.72 -6.50
CA ALA A 76 -12.61 -6.36 -7.76
C ALA A 76 -12.74 -4.84 -7.93
N ALA A 77 -13.08 -4.11 -6.86
CA ALA A 77 -13.23 -2.67 -6.87
C ALA A 77 -11.91 -1.95 -7.17
N THR A 78 -10.79 -2.47 -6.68
CA THR A 78 -9.47 -1.84 -6.77
C THR A 78 -8.65 -2.31 -7.97
N GLU A 79 -9.08 -3.37 -8.66
CA GLU A 79 -8.39 -3.88 -9.86
C GLU A 79 -8.27 -2.85 -11.00
N PRO A 80 -9.29 -2.03 -11.32
CA PRO A 80 -9.15 -0.98 -12.34
C PRO A 80 -8.07 0.05 -12.00
N VAL A 81 -7.94 0.42 -10.71
CA VAL A 81 -6.87 1.31 -10.21
C VAL A 81 -5.52 0.65 -10.43
N ARG A 82 -5.32 -0.58 -9.93
CA ARG A 82 -4.06 -1.33 -10.12
C ARG A 82 -3.70 -1.47 -11.59
N ARG A 83 -4.66 -1.74 -12.47
CA ARG A 83 -4.42 -1.85 -13.91
C ARG A 83 -3.89 -0.54 -14.50
N THR A 84 -4.48 0.58 -14.11
CA THR A 84 -4.08 1.90 -14.61
C THR A 84 -2.72 2.32 -14.02
N GLU A 85 -2.45 2.00 -12.76
CA GLU A 85 -1.12 2.17 -12.14
C GLU A 85 -0.05 1.34 -12.87
N ARG A 86 -0.35 0.08 -13.25
CA ARG A 86 0.57 -0.75 -14.04
C ARG A 86 0.88 -0.12 -15.41
N GLN A 87 -0.09 0.52 -16.05
CA GLN A 87 0.14 1.25 -17.31
C GLN A 87 1.05 2.47 -17.10
N LEU A 88 0.86 3.21 -16.01
CA LEU A 88 1.75 4.31 -15.62
C LEU A 88 3.18 3.81 -15.38
N MET A 89 3.34 2.72 -14.63
CA MET A 89 4.64 2.11 -14.37
C MET A 89 5.33 1.61 -15.63
N GLY A 90 4.59 1.02 -16.58
CA GLY A 90 5.12 0.64 -17.89
C GLY A 90 5.63 1.84 -18.69
N SER A 91 4.84 2.92 -18.72
CA SER A 91 5.21 4.16 -19.41
C SER A 91 6.44 4.83 -18.78
N LEU A 92 6.52 4.84 -17.45
CA LEU A 92 7.69 5.30 -16.70
C LEU A 92 8.92 4.45 -16.99
N ALA A 93 8.77 3.13 -17.12
CA ALA A 93 9.88 2.25 -17.47
C ALA A 93 10.44 2.54 -18.87
N ASP A 94 9.57 2.75 -19.84
CA ASP A 94 9.97 3.09 -21.21
C ASP A 94 10.64 4.47 -21.26
N ALA A 95 10.07 5.46 -20.57
CA ALA A 95 10.64 6.79 -20.43
C ALA A 95 12.01 6.78 -19.72
N ALA A 96 12.16 5.97 -18.67
CA ALA A 96 13.41 5.80 -17.95
C ALA A 96 14.50 5.17 -18.85
N ALA A 97 14.18 4.09 -19.57
CA ALA A 97 15.12 3.46 -20.50
C ALA A 97 15.60 4.46 -21.58
N ALA A 98 14.70 5.30 -22.08
CA ALA A 98 14.97 6.31 -23.09
C ALA A 98 15.66 7.58 -22.56
N ASN A 99 15.79 7.75 -21.23
CA ASN A 99 16.20 9.02 -20.59
C ASN A 99 15.31 10.21 -20.98
N LYS A 100 13.99 9.99 -21.08
CA LYS A 100 13.01 10.98 -21.56
C LYS A 100 11.76 10.99 -20.68
N VAL A 101 11.93 11.23 -19.38
CA VAL A 101 10.81 11.35 -18.45
C VAL A 101 10.13 12.71 -18.65
N ASP A 102 9.02 12.70 -19.38
CA ASP A 102 8.16 13.86 -19.58
C ASP A 102 6.99 13.81 -18.59
N VAL A 103 7.08 14.59 -17.51
CA VAL A 103 6.07 14.67 -16.45
C VAL A 103 4.73 15.19 -17.00
N GLU A 104 4.76 16.12 -17.96
CA GLU A 104 3.55 16.69 -18.56
C GLU A 104 2.81 15.66 -19.39
N ALA A 105 3.54 14.87 -20.18
CA ALA A 105 2.95 13.79 -20.97
C ALA A 105 2.28 12.71 -20.09
N LEU A 106 2.77 12.50 -18.87
CA LEU A 106 2.23 11.51 -17.94
C LEU A 106 0.96 11.98 -17.20
N ARG A 107 0.63 13.28 -17.22
CA ARG A 107 -0.56 13.83 -16.53
C ARG A 107 -1.88 13.20 -16.98
N ALA A 108 -1.96 12.78 -18.25
CA ALA A 108 -3.15 12.09 -18.75
C ALA A 108 -3.39 10.75 -18.05
N GLN A 109 -2.32 10.01 -17.75
CA GLN A 109 -2.41 8.73 -17.03
C GLN A 109 -2.75 8.94 -15.55
N VAL A 110 -2.20 9.98 -14.92
CA VAL A 110 -2.57 10.37 -13.55
C VAL A 110 -4.07 10.68 -13.46
N ARG A 111 -4.63 11.46 -14.41
CA ARG A 111 -6.08 11.72 -14.45
C ARG A 111 -6.91 10.47 -14.66
N ALA A 112 -6.42 9.52 -15.47
CA ALA A 112 -7.09 8.23 -15.65
C ALA A 112 -7.13 7.44 -14.32
N ILE A 113 -6.03 7.42 -13.56
CA ILE A 113 -5.96 6.81 -12.23
C ILE A 113 -6.98 7.46 -11.28
N MET A 114 -7.05 8.79 -11.23
CA MET A 114 -8.03 9.50 -10.39
C MET A 114 -9.47 9.12 -10.74
N THR A 115 -9.77 9.02 -12.04
CA THR A 115 -11.12 8.69 -12.52
C THR A 115 -11.55 7.30 -12.04
N VAL A 116 -10.67 6.29 -12.18
CA VAL A 116 -10.97 4.93 -11.69
C VAL A 116 -10.96 4.87 -10.16
N ALA A 117 -10.09 5.63 -9.49
CA ALA A 117 -10.03 5.68 -8.03
C ALA A 117 -11.32 6.24 -7.42
N ALA A 118 -11.95 7.25 -8.05
CA ALA A 118 -13.23 7.79 -7.58
C ALA A 118 -14.35 6.73 -7.62
N GLN A 119 -14.38 5.91 -8.67
CA GLN A 119 -15.35 4.81 -8.79
C GLN A 119 -15.07 3.70 -7.76
N SER A 120 -13.80 3.41 -7.48
CA SER A 120 -13.38 2.46 -6.46
C SER A 120 -13.69 2.96 -5.05
N GLY A 121 -13.54 4.26 -4.78
CA GLY A 121 -13.79 4.88 -3.48
C GLY A 121 -15.19 4.58 -2.94
N GLN A 122 -16.22 4.72 -3.78
CA GLN A 122 -17.61 4.41 -3.40
C GLN A 122 -17.84 2.92 -3.06
N ARG A 123 -17.05 2.01 -3.62
CA ARG A 123 -17.11 0.59 -3.29
C ARG A 123 -16.34 0.28 -2.00
N VAL A 124 -15.23 0.98 -1.78
CA VAL A 124 -14.45 0.93 -0.55
C VAL A 124 -15.28 1.43 0.65
N GLU A 125 -16.02 2.52 0.49
CA GLU A 125 -16.93 3.05 1.51
C GLU A 125 -17.94 2.00 1.95
N ARG A 126 -18.70 1.44 1.00
CA ARG A 126 -19.69 0.40 1.28
C ARG A 126 -19.10 -0.84 1.94
N ALA A 127 -17.92 -1.29 1.50
CA ALA A 127 -17.24 -2.42 2.10
C ALA A 127 -16.84 -2.16 3.57
N LEU A 128 -16.51 -0.92 3.92
CA LEU A 128 -16.23 -0.54 5.31
C LEU A 128 -17.50 -0.47 6.16
N ASP A 129 -18.60 0.04 5.61
CA ASP A 129 -19.89 0.05 6.30
C ASP A 129 -20.38 -1.39 6.55
N GLU A 130 -20.27 -2.27 5.55
CA GLU A 130 -20.56 -3.70 5.67
C GLU A 130 -19.67 -4.36 6.74
N LEU A 131 -18.37 -4.04 6.76
CA LEU A 131 -17.44 -4.53 7.77
C LEU A 131 -17.81 -4.04 9.18
N HIS A 132 -18.17 -2.77 9.34
CA HIS A 132 -18.58 -2.22 10.63
C HIS A 132 -19.84 -2.91 11.15
N ALA A 133 -20.86 -3.04 10.30
CA ALA A 133 -22.15 -3.63 10.65
C ALA A 133 -22.06 -5.11 11.05
N MET A 134 -21.11 -5.87 10.49
CA MET A 134 -20.94 -7.29 10.82
C MET A 134 -20.16 -7.55 12.12
N LEU A 135 -19.41 -6.57 12.64
CA LEU A 135 -18.57 -6.73 13.83
C LEU A 135 -19.33 -6.34 15.10
N THR A 136 -19.05 -7.04 16.21
CA THR A 136 -19.58 -6.65 17.52
C THR A 136 -18.86 -5.39 18.04
N PRO A 137 -19.43 -4.65 19.01
CA PRO A 137 -18.76 -3.53 19.66
C PRO A 137 -17.33 -3.84 20.15
N GLU A 138 -17.14 -5.02 20.75
CA GLU A 138 -15.83 -5.47 21.26
C GLU A 138 -14.85 -5.73 20.12
N GLN A 139 -15.31 -6.34 19.03
CA GLN A 139 -14.48 -6.58 17.85
C GLN A 139 -14.08 -5.26 17.18
N ARG A 140 -15.00 -4.29 17.05
CA ARG A 140 -14.70 -2.94 16.52
C ARG A 140 -13.63 -2.22 17.36
N ALA A 141 -13.69 -2.36 18.68
CA ALA A 141 -12.66 -1.81 19.59
C ALA A 141 -11.27 -2.41 19.34
N LEU A 142 -11.19 -3.74 19.14
CA LEU A 142 -9.94 -4.42 18.82
C LEU A 142 -9.37 -3.99 17.48
N VAL A 143 -10.22 -3.85 16.45
CA VAL A 143 -9.83 -3.34 15.14
C VAL A 143 -9.23 -1.94 15.25
N ARG A 144 -9.91 -1.02 15.97
CA ARG A 144 -9.40 0.34 16.23
C ARG A 144 -8.01 0.32 16.86
N GLY A 145 -7.84 -0.41 17.97
CA GLY A 145 -6.57 -0.44 18.69
C GLY A 145 -5.39 -0.90 17.82
N ARG A 146 -5.58 -1.98 17.05
CA ARG A 146 -4.55 -2.51 16.16
C ARG A 146 -4.25 -1.62 14.98
N TYR A 147 -5.29 -1.07 14.38
CA TYR A 147 -5.12 -0.16 13.26
C TYR A 147 -4.37 1.09 13.71
N SER A 148 -4.76 1.71 14.82
CA SER A 148 -4.07 2.87 15.38
C SER A 148 -2.60 2.59 15.73
N GLN A 149 -2.29 1.42 16.29
CA GLN A 149 -0.89 1.03 16.57
C GLN A 149 -0.06 0.92 15.29
N ARG A 150 -0.61 0.27 14.25
CA ARG A 150 0.08 0.19 12.95
C ARG A 150 0.25 1.57 12.34
N TRP A 151 -0.77 2.40 12.42
CA TRP A 151 -0.78 3.68 11.75
C TRP A 151 0.14 4.70 12.44
N ALA A 152 0.31 4.59 13.77
CA ALA A 152 1.34 5.31 14.52
C ALA A 152 2.79 4.91 14.14
N SER A 153 2.98 3.75 13.52
CA SER A 153 4.27 3.28 13.00
C SER A 153 4.37 3.37 11.47
N ALA A 154 3.38 3.98 10.81
CA ALA A 154 3.44 4.22 9.39
C ALA A 154 4.54 5.24 9.09
N PRO A 155 5.45 4.94 8.15
CA PRO A 155 6.53 5.85 7.80
C PRO A 155 5.96 7.13 7.18
N THR A 156 6.43 8.28 7.65
CA THR A 156 6.05 9.58 7.08
C THR A 156 6.84 9.86 5.81
N THR A 157 6.41 10.87 5.07
CA THR A 157 7.07 11.37 3.84
C THR A 157 8.56 11.66 4.04
N ALA A 158 8.96 12.09 5.23
CA ALA A 158 10.34 12.39 5.59
C ALA A 158 11.30 11.20 5.39
N GLU A 159 10.77 9.98 5.30
CA GLU A 159 11.55 8.75 5.17
C GLU A 159 11.80 8.31 3.73
N TRP A 160 11.22 8.97 2.71
CA TRP A 160 11.39 8.55 1.31
C TRP A 160 12.77 8.87 0.72
N ALA A 161 13.26 10.08 0.94
CA ALA A 161 14.59 10.52 0.48
C ALA A 161 15.75 9.65 1.02
N PRO A 162 15.75 9.23 2.30
CA PRO A 162 16.71 8.25 2.81
C PRO A 162 16.63 6.87 2.14
N ARG A 163 15.44 6.46 1.66
CA ARG A 163 15.21 5.12 1.07
C ARG A 163 15.60 5.00 -0.40
N LEU A 164 15.97 6.09 -1.08
CA LEU A 164 16.49 6.04 -2.45
C LEU A 164 17.73 5.16 -2.56
N GLY A 165 18.57 5.09 -1.53
CA GLY A 165 19.73 4.17 -1.50
C GLY A 165 19.34 2.72 -1.76
N ASN A 166 18.28 2.24 -1.10
CA ASN A 166 17.78 0.86 -1.26
C ASN A 166 17.32 0.56 -2.70
N VAL A 167 16.96 1.60 -3.47
CA VAL A 167 16.51 1.49 -4.86
C VAL A 167 17.70 1.53 -5.81
N LEU A 168 18.66 2.40 -5.54
CA LEU A 168 19.74 2.76 -6.46
C LEU A 168 21.02 1.93 -6.24
N GLU A 169 21.34 1.55 -5.00
CA GLU A 169 22.51 0.72 -4.69
C GLU A 169 22.49 -0.64 -5.42
N PRO A 170 21.35 -1.37 -5.51
CA PRO A 170 21.29 -2.62 -6.29
C PRO A 170 21.53 -2.42 -7.80
N LEU A 171 21.40 -1.19 -8.30
CA LEU A 171 21.72 -0.83 -9.69
C LEU A 171 23.20 -0.50 -9.87
N GLY A 172 23.98 -0.49 -8.78
CA GLY A 172 25.37 -0.04 -8.77
C GLY A 172 25.49 1.47 -8.88
N ALA A 173 24.50 2.23 -8.39
CA ALA A 173 24.60 3.69 -8.36
C ALA A 173 25.68 4.14 -7.37
N SER A 174 26.45 5.17 -7.74
CA SER A 174 27.42 5.79 -6.85
C SER A 174 26.74 6.63 -5.77
N ARG A 175 27.49 6.95 -4.71
CA ARG A 175 27.02 7.83 -3.64
C ARG A 175 26.62 9.21 -4.19
N GLU A 176 27.39 9.72 -5.15
CA GLU A 176 27.13 11.00 -5.81
C GLU A 176 25.80 10.96 -6.59
N GLN A 177 25.53 9.88 -7.33
CA GLN A 177 24.26 9.69 -8.03
C GLN A 177 23.07 9.65 -7.05
N ILE A 178 23.23 8.96 -5.90
CA ILE A 178 22.20 8.86 -4.86
C ILE A 178 21.92 10.23 -4.23
N GLU A 179 22.95 10.97 -3.83
CA GLU A 179 22.78 12.29 -3.22
C GLU A 179 22.22 13.32 -4.20
N SER A 180 22.63 13.25 -5.47
CA SER A 180 22.08 14.10 -6.53
C SER A 180 20.59 13.80 -6.78
N ALA A 181 20.21 12.52 -6.89
CA ALA A 181 18.81 12.12 -6.99
C ALA A 181 17.99 12.59 -5.78
N ARG A 182 18.55 12.49 -4.56
CA ARG A 182 17.92 13.00 -3.33
C ARG A 182 17.71 14.51 -3.39
N ALA A 183 18.71 15.27 -3.81
CA ALA A 183 18.62 16.72 -3.94
C ALA A 183 17.55 17.13 -4.96
N ARG A 184 17.47 16.45 -6.12
CA ARG A 184 16.41 16.69 -7.11
C ARG A 184 15.02 16.37 -6.56
N LEU A 185 14.86 15.24 -5.86
CA LEU A 185 13.59 14.87 -5.27
C LEU A 185 13.13 15.88 -4.22
N GLN A 186 14.06 16.37 -3.39
CA GLN A 186 13.78 17.43 -2.41
C GLN A 186 13.40 18.75 -3.09
N ALA A 187 14.08 19.13 -4.18
CA ALA A 187 13.78 20.33 -4.95
C ALA A 187 12.43 20.25 -5.67
N ALA A 188 12.06 19.06 -6.17
CA ALA A 188 10.78 18.82 -6.83
C ALA A 188 9.58 18.93 -5.88
N ARG A 189 9.79 18.81 -4.56
CA ARG A 189 8.75 18.89 -3.52
C ARG A 189 7.49 18.12 -3.90
N PRO A 190 7.59 16.82 -4.23
CA PRO A 190 6.41 16.04 -4.56
C PRO A 190 5.43 16.06 -3.40
N ALA A 191 4.14 15.91 -3.71
CA ALA A 191 3.11 15.80 -2.71
C ALA A 191 3.48 14.67 -1.72
N PRO A 192 3.41 14.92 -0.41
CA PRO A 192 3.64 13.88 0.57
C PRO A 192 2.63 12.74 0.37
N PRO A 193 3.04 11.46 0.42
CA PRO A 193 2.12 10.34 0.32
C PRO A 193 1.11 10.30 1.48
N LEU A 194 1.45 10.88 2.64
CA LEU A 194 0.53 11.13 3.76
C LEU A 194 0.86 12.48 4.43
N THR A 195 -0.17 13.27 4.68
CA THR A 195 -0.10 14.57 5.39
C THR A 195 -0.54 14.44 6.85
N GLU A 196 -0.22 15.42 7.70
CA GLU A 196 -0.79 15.49 9.05
C GLU A 196 -2.33 15.54 9.05
N GLU A 197 -2.93 16.09 8.00
CA GLU A 197 -4.38 16.08 7.79
C GLU A 197 -4.89 14.66 7.53
N ASP A 198 -4.22 13.88 6.68
CA ASP A 198 -4.54 12.46 6.50
C ASP A 198 -4.39 11.70 7.82
N HIS A 199 -3.42 12.09 8.64
CA HIS A 199 -3.25 11.56 9.99
C HIS A 199 -4.39 11.89 10.94
N ALA A 200 -4.88 13.13 10.92
CA ALA A 200 -6.04 13.53 11.68
C ALA A 200 -7.32 12.83 11.19
N HIS A 201 -7.55 12.83 9.89
CA HIS A 201 -8.69 12.20 9.24
C HIS A 201 -8.77 10.71 9.58
N HIS A 202 -7.64 10.02 9.49
CA HIS A 202 -7.56 8.61 9.85
C HIS A 202 -7.95 8.35 11.32
N ARG A 203 -7.50 9.19 12.26
CA ARG A 203 -7.91 9.10 13.67
C ARG A 203 -9.41 9.30 13.86
N VAL A 204 -10.00 10.29 13.18
CA VAL A 204 -11.45 10.55 13.21
C VAL A 204 -12.22 9.33 12.69
N MET A 205 -11.83 8.80 11.53
CA MET A 205 -12.43 7.62 10.93
C MET A 205 -12.37 6.40 11.89
N MET A 206 -11.22 6.12 12.49
CA MET A 206 -11.10 4.98 13.41
C MET A 206 -11.86 5.18 14.73
N ASN A 207 -11.99 6.41 15.21
CA ASN A 207 -12.84 6.71 16.37
C ASN A 207 -14.32 6.49 16.03
N ALA A 208 -14.77 6.91 14.84
CA ALA A 208 -16.13 6.65 14.36
C ALA A 208 -16.38 5.14 14.16
N PHE A 209 -15.42 4.41 13.59
CA PHE A 209 -15.52 2.96 13.38
C PHE A 209 -15.71 2.17 14.70
N HIS A 210 -15.23 2.71 15.81
CA HIS A 210 -15.45 2.10 17.13
C HIS A 210 -16.87 2.34 17.67
N GLY A 211 -17.53 3.43 17.26
CA GLY A 211 -18.86 3.80 17.72
C GLY A 211 -19.97 2.87 17.20
N ASP A 212 -21.17 3.08 17.73
CA ASP A 212 -22.35 2.29 17.35
C ASP A 212 -22.84 2.56 15.93
N THR A 213 -22.58 3.76 15.43
CA THR A 213 -22.88 4.18 14.06
C THR A 213 -21.57 4.48 13.33
N PHE A 214 -21.55 4.16 12.04
CA PHE A 214 -20.45 4.46 11.15
C PHE A 214 -21.00 4.66 9.75
N ASP A 215 -20.47 5.67 9.08
CA ASP A 215 -20.84 6.06 7.73
C ASP A 215 -19.55 6.48 7.01
N ALA A 216 -18.97 5.56 6.24
CA ALA A 216 -17.71 5.79 5.53
C ALA A 216 -17.83 6.95 4.52
N HIS A 217 -19.02 7.14 3.94
CA HIS A 217 -19.27 8.19 2.97
C HIS A 217 -19.29 9.57 3.64
N ALA A 218 -20.05 9.72 4.73
CA ALA A 218 -20.07 10.96 5.52
C ALA A 218 -18.69 11.31 6.10
N LEU A 219 -17.87 10.29 6.35
CA LEU A 219 -16.48 10.47 6.78
C LEU A 219 -15.53 10.80 5.64
N GLY A 220 -15.95 10.78 4.37
CA GLY A 220 -15.11 11.12 3.21
C GLY A 220 -14.01 10.09 2.91
N VAL A 221 -14.25 8.81 3.22
CA VAL A 221 -13.25 7.75 3.01
C VAL A 221 -12.92 7.56 1.53
N GLY A 222 -13.91 7.67 0.64
CA GLY A 222 -13.70 7.61 -0.81
C GLY A 222 -12.82 8.75 -1.31
N ASP A 223 -13.02 9.96 -0.80
CA ASP A 223 -12.19 11.11 -1.15
C ASP A 223 -10.75 10.94 -0.65
N ALA A 224 -10.57 10.45 0.58
CA ALA A 224 -9.25 10.13 1.12
C ALA A 224 -8.55 9.06 0.27
N TYR A 225 -9.29 8.04 -0.20
CA TYR A 225 -8.77 7.02 -1.10
C TYR A 225 -8.29 7.62 -2.45
N VAL A 226 -9.08 8.53 -3.04
CA VAL A 226 -8.70 9.22 -4.29
C VAL A 226 -7.43 10.06 -4.09
N ARG A 227 -7.38 10.88 -3.02
CA ARG A 227 -6.22 11.72 -2.71
C ARG A 227 -4.95 10.89 -2.49
N ALA A 228 -5.03 9.82 -1.71
CA ALA A 228 -3.89 8.94 -1.45
C ALA A 228 -3.39 8.26 -2.73
N THR A 229 -4.31 7.83 -3.60
CA THR A 229 -3.96 7.21 -4.89
C THR A 229 -3.28 8.22 -5.83
N LEU A 230 -3.78 9.45 -5.89
CA LEU A 230 -3.16 10.53 -6.65
C LEU A 230 -1.75 10.86 -6.14
N ALA A 231 -1.60 11.08 -4.83
CA ALA A 231 -0.30 11.41 -4.23
C ALA A 231 0.73 10.29 -4.47
N ALA A 232 0.32 9.02 -4.42
CA ALA A 232 1.19 7.89 -4.75
C ALA A 232 1.65 7.90 -6.22
N ALA A 233 0.75 8.19 -7.16
CA ALA A 233 1.10 8.29 -8.58
C ALA A 233 2.07 9.45 -8.85
N GLU A 234 1.82 10.63 -8.29
CA GLU A 234 2.68 11.81 -8.44
C GLU A 234 4.06 11.60 -7.81
N GLN A 235 4.11 11.04 -6.60
CA GLN A 235 5.36 10.69 -5.92
C GLN A 235 6.18 9.72 -6.77
N THR A 236 5.54 8.72 -7.39
CA THR A 236 6.21 7.74 -8.26
C THR A 236 6.85 8.42 -9.46
N ILE A 237 6.12 9.32 -10.14
CA ILE A 237 6.64 10.10 -11.27
C ILE A 237 7.83 10.96 -10.82
N ALA A 238 7.71 11.67 -9.70
CA ALA A 238 8.77 12.53 -9.18
C ALA A 238 10.04 11.76 -8.84
N VAL A 239 9.93 10.57 -8.23
CA VAL A 239 11.07 9.69 -7.94
C VAL A 239 11.78 9.27 -9.24
N VAL A 240 11.02 8.80 -10.24
CA VAL A 240 11.61 8.38 -11.52
C VAL A 240 12.28 9.55 -12.23
N ALA A 241 11.63 10.72 -12.27
CA ALA A 241 12.18 11.93 -12.88
C ALA A 241 13.46 12.43 -12.17
N ALA A 242 13.56 12.28 -10.84
CA ALA A 242 14.73 12.69 -10.06
C ALA A 242 15.93 11.75 -10.27
N VAL A 243 15.67 10.45 -10.43
CA VAL A 243 16.67 9.39 -10.51
C VAL A 243 17.28 9.29 -11.91
N VAL A 244 16.44 9.23 -12.94
CA VAL A 244 16.83 8.85 -14.31
C VAL A 244 17.99 9.68 -14.91
N PRO A 245 18.07 11.02 -14.71
CA PRO A 245 19.09 11.84 -15.37
C PRO A 245 20.54 11.46 -15.06
N ASP A 246 20.81 10.93 -13.86
CA ASP A 246 22.18 10.58 -13.44
C ASP A 246 22.56 9.14 -13.75
N LEU A 247 21.59 8.28 -14.06
CA LEU A 247 21.85 6.88 -14.33
C LEU A 247 22.57 6.71 -15.67
N THR A 248 23.55 5.81 -15.72
CA THR A 248 24.15 5.34 -16.97
C THR A 248 23.11 4.60 -17.82
N THR A 249 23.39 4.39 -19.11
CA THR A 249 22.48 3.63 -20.00
C THR A 249 22.16 2.24 -19.45
N GLU A 250 23.15 1.52 -18.94
CA GLU A 250 22.95 0.20 -18.35
C GLU A 250 22.10 0.26 -17.06
N GLN A 251 22.38 1.23 -16.19
CA GLN A 251 21.59 1.45 -14.97
C GLN A 251 20.12 1.78 -15.30
N ARG A 252 19.87 2.62 -16.32
CA ARG A 252 18.49 2.94 -16.76
C ARG A 252 17.75 1.73 -17.29
N LEU A 253 18.41 0.83 -18.02
CA LEU A 253 17.79 -0.41 -18.49
C LEU A 253 17.42 -1.34 -17.33
N ARG A 254 18.30 -1.50 -16.33
CA ARG A 254 18.01 -2.27 -15.12
C ARG A 254 16.89 -1.63 -14.29
N PHE A 255 16.92 -0.31 -14.14
CA PHE A 255 15.87 0.45 -13.46
C PHE A 255 14.51 0.27 -14.16
N ALA A 256 14.46 0.35 -15.49
CA ALA A 256 13.26 0.11 -16.27
C ALA A 256 12.72 -1.32 -16.11
N GLN A 257 13.59 -2.34 -16.14
CA GLN A 257 13.18 -3.74 -15.90
C GLN A 257 12.58 -3.91 -14.50
N MET A 258 13.16 -3.26 -13.51
CA MET A 258 12.67 -3.28 -12.14
C MET A 258 11.34 -2.54 -11.98
N LEU A 259 11.14 -1.40 -12.65
CA LEU A 259 9.83 -0.73 -12.74
C LEU A 259 8.76 -1.66 -13.32
N ARG A 260 9.08 -2.39 -14.40
CA ARG A 260 8.19 -3.43 -14.96
C ARG A 260 7.96 -4.59 -14.00
N GLY A 261 8.99 -5.03 -13.27
CA GLY A 261 8.88 -6.07 -12.25
C GLY A 261 7.92 -5.72 -11.11
N MET A 262 7.81 -4.44 -10.74
CA MET A 262 6.84 -3.98 -9.75
C MET A 262 5.39 -4.18 -10.19
N THR A 263 5.12 -4.14 -11.49
CA THR A 263 3.76 -4.36 -12.03
C THR A 263 3.30 -5.81 -11.93
N THR A 264 4.23 -6.78 -11.91
CA THR A 264 3.91 -8.21 -11.94
C THR A 264 3.75 -8.84 -10.56
N ARG A 265 4.49 -8.35 -9.54
CA ARG A 265 4.39 -8.85 -8.15
C ARG A 265 3.13 -8.40 -7.40
N SER A 266 2.28 -7.60 -8.04
CA SER A 266 1.01 -7.12 -7.45
C SER A 266 -0.19 -8.01 -7.76
N MET A 267 0.04 -9.17 -8.42
CA MET A 267 -0.93 -10.26 -8.64
C MET A 267 -0.66 -11.38 -7.64
#